data_AF-A0A3M1F6P5-F1
#
_entry.id   AF-A0A3M1F6P5-F1
#
_cell.length_a   1.000
_cell.length_b   1.000
_cell.length_c   1.000
_cell.angle_alpha   90.00
_cell.angle_beta   90.00
_cell.angle_gamma   90.00
#
_symmetry.space_group_name_H-M   'P 1'
#
loop_
_entity.id
_entity.type
_entity.pdbx_description
1 polymer ?
#
loop_
_entity_poly.entity_id
_entity_poly.type
_entity_poly.pdbx_seq_one_letter_code
_entity_poly.pdbx_strand_id
1 'polypeptide(L)'
;EWLIEFEQAPADIDAFASILDQELQNLNSDYEAKRYHNMALEQLRVHPLPPDTFAKWMKARGKFGGQNKVPRLSNERKYVESILRFSDEELRN
;
A
#
# COMPACT_ATOMS: atom_id res chain seq x y z
N GLU A 1 -5.21 3.57 1.98
CA GLU A 1 -4.98 2.29 1.27
C GLU A 1 -3.49 1.98 1.33
N TRP A 2 -3.13 0.70 1.38
CA TRP A 2 -1.76 0.21 1.53
C TRP A 2 -1.43 -0.70 0.34
N LEU A 3 -0.39 -0.35 -0.43
CA LEU A 3 0.10 -1.18 -1.52
C LEU A 3 1.34 -1.89 -1.02
N ILE A 4 1.33 -3.22 -1.03
CA ILE A 4 2.38 -4.03 -0.41
C ILE A 4 2.86 -5.09 -1.41
N GLU A 5 4.15 -5.07 -1.70
CA GLU A 5 4.83 -6.20 -2.33
C GLU A 5 5.29 -7.14 -1.21
N PHE A 6 4.68 -8.32 -1.17
CA PHE A 6 5.04 -9.33 -0.20
C PHE A 6 6.13 -10.23 -0.78
N GLU A 7 7.19 -10.48 -0.03
CA GLU A 7 8.13 -11.57 -0.32
C GLU A 7 7.42 -12.93 -0.21
N GLN A 8 6.66 -13.09 0.88
CA GLN A 8 5.70 -14.18 1.07
C GLN A 8 4.35 -13.58 1.43
N ALA A 9 3.37 -13.71 0.54
CA ALA A 9 2.02 -13.22 0.80
C ALA A 9 1.36 -14.01 1.94
N PRO A 10 0.59 -13.37 2.83
CA PRO A 10 -0.16 -14.08 3.85
C PRO A 10 -1.28 -14.89 3.20
N ALA A 11 -1.67 -15.99 3.84
CA ALA A 11 -2.75 -16.85 3.34
C ALA A 11 -4.11 -16.13 3.32
N ASP A 12 -4.29 -15.12 4.18
CA ASP A 12 -5.48 -14.29 4.29
C ASP A 12 -5.07 -12.83 4.42
N ILE A 13 -5.41 -12.02 3.40
CA ILE A 13 -5.10 -10.60 3.35
C ILE A 13 -5.95 -9.80 4.34
N ASP A 14 -7.20 -10.19 4.56
CA ASP A 14 -8.11 -9.47 5.46
C ASP A 14 -7.68 -9.68 6.91
N ALA A 15 -7.32 -10.91 7.27
CA ALA A 15 -6.72 -11.19 8.58
C ALA A 15 -5.42 -10.41 8.79
N PHE A 16 -4.54 -10.36 7.78
CA PHE A 16 -3.33 -9.53 7.83
C PHE A 16 -3.67 -8.05 8.01
N ALA A 17 -4.66 -7.53 7.30
CA ALA A 17 -5.09 -6.14 7.38
C ALA A 17 -5.61 -5.80 8.79
N SER A 18 -6.38 -6.69 9.42
CA SER A 18 -6.85 -6.52 10.80
C SER A 18 -5.71 -6.52 11.81
N ILE A 19 -4.73 -7.42 11.66
CA ILE A 19 -3.55 -7.48 12.54
C ILE A 19 -2.73 -6.19 12.37
N LEU A 20 -2.43 -5.80 11.14
CA LEU A 20 -1.69 -4.56 10.85
C LEU A 20 -2.39 -3.35 11.48
N ASP A 21 -3.71 -3.26 11.34
CA ASP A 21 -4.50 -2.16 11.89
C ASP A 21 -4.41 -2.12 13.42
N GLN A 22 -4.54 -3.27 14.09
CA GLN A 22 -4.43 -3.38 15.54
C GLN A 22 -3.02 -2.98 16.02
N GLU A 23 -1.96 -3.45 15.36
CA GLU A 23 -0.59 -3.10 15.74
C GLU A 23 -0.30 -1.61 15.53
N LEU A 24 -0.85 -0.99 14.48
CA LEU A 24 -0.76 0.46 14.27
C LEU A 24 -1.46 1.25 15.38
N GLN A 25 -2.63 0.80 15.84
CA GLN A 25 -3.33 1.41 16.97
C GLN A 25 -2.52 1.27 18.27
N ASN A 26 -1.98 0.08 18.55
CA ASN A 26 -1.16 -0.17 19.74
C ASN A 26 0.11 0.70 19.78
N LEU A 27 0.70 0.98 18.62
CA LEU A 27 1.95 1.76 18.49
C LEU A 27 1.73 3.27 18.41
N ASN A 28 0.51 3.72 18.07
CA ASN A 28 0.23 5.13 17.81
C ASN A 28 -1.17 5.52 18.30
N SER A 29 -1.22 6.18 19.46
CA SER A 29 -2.46 6.64 20.09
C SER A 29 -3.25 7.64 19.23
N ASP A 30 -2.58 8.45 18.39
CA ASP A 30 -3.29 9.35 17.46
C ASP A 30 -3.96 8.57 16.33
N TYR A 31 -3.36 7.45 15.91
CA TYR A 31 -3.98 6.55 14.93
C TYR A 31 -5.15 5.80 15.54
N GLU A 32 -4.97 5.26 16.75
CA GLU A 32 -6.04 4.64 17.56
C GLU A 32 -7.24 5.57 17.70
N ALA A 33 -7.01 6.81 18.15
CA ALA A 33 -8.09 7.80 18.33
C ALA A 33 -8.84 8.11 17.02
N LYS A 34 -8.16 8.09 15.86
CA LYS A 34 -8.80 8.28 14.55
C LYS A 34 -9.56 7.05 14.05
N ARG A 35 -9.11 5.84 14.44
CA ARG A 35 -9.76 4.57 14.10
C ARG A 35 -10.94 4.24 15.01
N TYR A 36 -10.98 4.80 16.21
CA TYR A 36 -12.03 4.57 17.19
C TYR A 36 -13.44 4.84 16.60
N HIS A 37 -14.33 3.85 16.73
CA HIS A 37 -15.69 3.83 16.13
C HIS A 37 -15.78 3.99 14.61
N ASN A 38 -14.68 3.83 13.86
CA ASN A 38 -14.65 4.00 12.39
C ASN A 38 -15.23 5.35 11.91
N MET A 39 -15.31 6.37 12.77
CA MET A 39 -16.00 7.62 12.45
C MET A 39 -15.14 8.58 11.61
N ALA A 40 -13.82 8.55 11.80
CA ALA A 40 -12.89 9.46 11.15
C ALA A 40 -11.92 8.76 10.19
N LEU A 41 -11.63 7.47 10.42
CA LEU A 41 -10.75 6.67 9.58
C LEU A 41 -11.31 5.26 9.41
N GLU A 42 -11.56 4.89 8.15
CA GLU A 42 -12.03 3.56 7.78
C GLU A 42 -10.95 2.49 8.00
N GLN A 43 -11.37 1.22 8.00
CA GLN A 43 -10.46 0.07 8.00
C GLN A 43 -9.44 0.21 6.88
N LEU A 44 -8.17 -0.09 7.19
CA LEU A 44 -7.14 -0.07 6.16
C LEU A 44 -7.45 -1.11 5.08
N ARG A 45 -7.33 -0.68 3.82
CA ARG A 45 -7.44 -1.55 2.64
C ARG A 45 -6.05 -1.90 2.14
N VAL A 46 -5.68 -3.18 2.18
CA VAL A 46 -4.41 -3.71 1.65
C VAL A 46 -4.60 -4.18 0.22
N HIS A 47 -3.66 -3.80 -0.64
CA HIS A 47 -3.52 -4.24 -2.02
C HIS A 47 -2.19 -4.98 -2.16
N PRO A 48 -2.20 -6.32 -2.18
CA PRO A 48 -1.03 -7.10 -2.56
C PRO A 48 -0.65 -6.77 -4.00
N LEU A 49 0.63 -6.53 -4.24
CA LEU A 49 1.17 -6.29 -5.56
C LEU A 49 2.02 -7.49 -6.02
N PRO A 50 2.06 -7.78 -7.34
CA PRO A 50 3.02 -8.72 -7.89
C PRO A 50 4.48 -8.33 -7.56
N PRO A 51 5.41 -9.29 -7.53
CA PRO A 51 6.83 -8.98 -7.35
C PRO A 51 7.35 -7.96 -8.38
N ASP A 52 8.24 -7.09 -7.93
CA ASP A 52 8.91 -6.04 -8.71
C ASP A 52 8.00 -4.94 -9.31
N THR A 53 6.72 -4.87 -8.94
CA THR A 53 5.77 -3.84 -9.42
C THR A 53 6.29 -2.42 -9.23
N PHE A 54 6.77 -2.05 -8.06
CA PHE A 54 7.32 -0.73 -7.75
C PHE A 54 8.57 -0.43 -8.59
N ALA A 55 9.46 -1.41 -8.76
CA ALA A 55 10.66 -1.28 -9.56
C ALA A 55 10.31 -1.05 -11.04
N LYS A 56 9.42 -1.88 -11.60
CA LYS A 56 8.92 -1.77 -12.97
C LYS A 56 8.16 -0.46 -13.19
N TRP A 57 7.30 -0.06 -12.24
CA TRP A 57 6.56 1.21 -12.29
C TRP A 57 7.49 2.43 -12.29
N MET A 58 8.55 2.42 -11.47
CA MET A 58 9.57 3.48 -11.49
C MET A 58 10.32 3.51 -12.83
N LYS A 59 10.63 2.35 -13.41
CA LYS A 59 11.28 2.22 -14.72
C LYS A 59 10.42 2.73 -15.86
N ALA A 60 9.14 2.38 -15.90
CA ALA A 60 8.18 2.86 -16.89
C ALA A 60 8.05 4.39 -16.89
N ARG A 61 8.24 5.04 -15.74
CA ARG A 61 8.19 6.50 -15.59
C ARG A 61 9.51 7.21 -15.88
N GLY A 62 10.55 6.48 -16.30
CA GLY A 62 11.90 7.04 -16.45
C GLY A 62 12.54 7.50 -15.13
N LYS A 63 12.03 7.00 -14.00
CA LYS A 63 12.45 7.39 -12.64
C LYS A 63 13.22 6.30 -11.91
N PHE A 64 13.67 5.26 -12.61
CA PHE A 64 14.44 4.19 -11.99
C PHE A 64 15.88 4.64 -11.73
N GLY A 65 16.31 4.63 -10.46
CA GLY A 65 17.65 5.02 -10.03
C GLY A 65 17.68 5.77 -8.69
N GLY A 66 18.87 6.01 -8.15
CA GLY A 66 19.04 6.48 -6.75
C GLY A 66 18.51 7.88 -6.40
N GLN A 67 18.09 8.67 -7.40
CA GLN A 67 17.59 10.03 -7.17
C GLN A 67 16.06 10.09 -6.96
N ASN A 68 15.31 9.11 -7.48
CA ASN A 68 13.86 9.06 -7.33
C ASN A 68 13.49 7.83 -6.50
N LYS A 69 12.67 8.03 -5.46
CA LYS A 69 12.20 6.96 -4.59
C LYS A 69 10.69 6.78 -4.72
N VAL A 70 10.22 5.56 -4.49
CA VAL A 70 8.80 5.29 -4.28
C VAL A 70 8.36 6.01 -3.01
N PRO A 71 7.33 6.88 -3.06
CA PRO A 71 6.78 7.50 -1.86
C PRO A 71 6.24 6.43 -0.91
N ARG A 72 6.66 6.49 0.36
CA ARG A 72 6.20 5.54 1.39
C ARG A 72 4.87 5.94 2.04
N LEU A 73 4.57 7.24 2.03
CA LEU A 73 3.34 7.84 2.54
C LEU A 73 2.98 9.04 1.68
N SER A 74 1.72 9.16 1.31
CA SER A 74 1.21 10.32 0.58
C SER A 74 -0.28 10.48 0.83
N ASN A 75 -0.72 11.73 0.95
CA ASN A 75 -2.15 12.07 1.00
C ASN A 75 -2.76 12.18 -0.41
N GLU A 76 -1.94 12.15 -1.46
CA GLU A 76 -2.40 12.27 -2.84
C GLU A 76 -2.61 10.89 -3.48
N ARG A 77 -3.81 10.64 -4.01
CA ARG A 77 -4.17 9.36 -4.65
C ARG A 77 -3.40 9.06 -5.93
N LYS A 78 -2.80 10.06 -6.57
CA LYS A 78 -2.08 9.94 -7.86
C LYS A 78 -1.06 8.80 -7.90
N TYR A 79 -0.41 8.51 -6.77
CA TYR A 79 0.58 7.41 -6.69
C TYR A 79 -0.11 6.06 -6.64
N VAL A 80 -1.06 5.87 -5.71
CA VAL A 80 -1.83 4.64 -5.57
C VAL A 80 -2.53 4.29 -6.89
N GLU A 81 -3.22 5.25 -7.49
CA GLU A 81 -3.96 5.04 -8.74
C GLU A 81 -3.03 4.71 -9.90
N SER A 82 -1.87 5.38 -9.99
CA SER A 82 -0.89 5.10 -11.04
C SER A 82 -0.26 3.71 -10.90
N ILE A 83 0.02 3.26 -9.67
CA ILE A 83 0.63 1.95 -9.42
C ILE A 83 -0.38 0.83 -9.65
N LEU A 84 -1.61 0.97 -9.17
CA LEU A 84 -2.67 -0.01 -9.39
C LEU A 84 -3.01 -0.17 -10.88
N ARG A 85 -3.08 0.95 -11.62
CA ARG A 85 -3.30 0.90 -13.08
C ARG A 85 -2.16 0.17 -13.78
N PHE A 86 -0.91 0.52 -13.46
CA PHE A 86 0.27 -0.15 -14.02
C PHE A 86 0.27 -1.65 -13.74
N SER A 87 -0.08 -2.05 -12.51
CA SER A 87 -0.16 -3.46 -12.12
C SER A 87 -1.26 -4.21 -12.88
N ASP A 88 -2.44 -3.60 -13.09
CA ASP A 88 -3.54 -4.23 -13.85
C ASP A 88 -3.18 -4.38 -15.33
N GLU A 89 -2.50 -3.40 -15.92
CA GLU A 89 -2.00 -3.46 -17.30
C GLU A 89 -0.95 -4.57 -17.47
N GLU A 90 0.00 -4.72 -16.54
CA GLU A 90 1.02 -5.78 -16.56
C GLU A 90 0.41 -7.19 -16.42
N LEU A 91 -0.68 -7.35 -15.67
CA LEU A 91 -1.35 -8.65 -15.49
C LEU A 91 -2.17 -9.08 -16.71
N ARG A 92 -2.52 -8.14 -17.59
CA ARG A 92 -3.30 -8.41 -18.82
C ARG A 92 -2.41 -8.76 -20.02
N ASN A 93 -1.11 -8.50 -19.92
CA ASN A 93 -0.11 -8.77 -20.95
C ASN A 93 0.57 -10.13 -20.72
#